data_AF-A0A1I7VA28-F1
#
_entry.id   AF-A0A1I7VA28-F1
#
_cell.length_a   1.000
_cell.length_b   1.000
_cell.length_c   1.000
_cell.angle_alpha   90.00
_cell.angle_beta   90.00
_cell.angle_gamma   90.00
#
_symmetry.space_group_name_H-M   'P 1'
#
loop_
_entity.id
_entity.type
_entity.pdbx_description
1 polymer ?
#
loop_
_entity_poly.entity_id
_entity_poly.type
_entity_poly.pdbx_seq_one_letter_code
_entity_poly.pdbx_strand_id
1 'polypeptide(L)'
;MDLTPLDQKSTIKVLCQQYEARARIIKEKLMRLERYVGTLEKINDKWLERIQLAPKLQKKEEEKYEETTNDDRGILNLINIGTDIIITLSMYKDDAELALKRLIQNEESCLTECRPVVNLPQLSLPTFSDDPKTCREFWSGFETSVHSQNMPDIQKLNYLISCLKGSTLQLVRGYDRAPENYKIIRELLEEKFGRVSTIRNLLYKELILQNETIEIGKQQSKKWKEC
;
A
#
# COMPACT_ATOMS: atom_id res chain seq x y z
N MET A 1 5.51 35.30 7.67
CA MET A 1 5.32 33.85 7.90
C MET A 1 6.36 33.15 7.08
N ASP A 2 7.19 32.31 7.70
CA ASP A 2 8.17 31.54 6.94
C ASP A 2 7.46 30.29 6.38
N LEU A 3 6.99 30.42 5.14
CA LEU A 3 6.31 29.37 4.36
C LEU A 3 7.31 28.55 3.55
N THR A 4 8.59 28.54 3.96
CA THR A 4 9.63 27.81 3.24
C THR A 4 9.22 26.34 3.04
N PRO A 5 9.40 25.82 1.80
CA PRO A 5 9.16 24.42 1.49
C PRO A 5 9.90 23.52 2.48
N LEU A 6 9.21 22.51 3.00
CA LEU A 6 9.81 21.54 3.93
C LEU A 6 10.92 20.77 3.21
N ASP A 7 12.06 20.61 3.89
CA ASP A 7 13.20 19.89 3.35
C ASP A 7 12.84 18.41 3.15
N GLN A 8 12.78 18.01 1.88
CA GLN A 8 12.27 16.72 1.41
C GLN A 8 13.21 15.55 1.75
N LYS A 9 14.36 15.82 2.39
CA LYS A 9 15.34 14.82 2.89
C LYS A 9 15.14 14.40 4.34
N SER A 10 14.13 14.91 5.04
CA SER A 10 13.89 14.62 6.47
C SER A 10 13.21 13.25 6.67
N THR A 11 13.52 12.55 7.77
CA THR A 11 12.81 11.31 8.17
C THR A 11 11.31 11.60 8.38
N ILE A 12 10.43 10.64 8.08
CA ILE A 12 8.96 10.78 8.21
C ILE A 12 8.56 11.33 9.59
N LYS A 13 9.17 10.81 10.67
CA LYS A 13 8.96 11.31 12.04
C LYS A 13 9.27 12.80 12.22
N VAL A 14 10.36 13.28 11.60
CA VAL A 14 10.75 14.70 11.66
C VAL A 14 9.76 15.55 10.87
N LEU A 15 9.31 15.05 9.72
CA LEU A 15 8.32 15.71 8.87
C LEU A 15 6.96 15.82 9.60
N CYS A 16 6.51 14.76 10.27
CA CYS A 16 5.29 14.78 11.09
C CYS A 16 5.37 15.82 12.22
N GLN A 17 6.48 15.85 12.97
CA GLN A 17 6.69 16.86 14.02
C GLN A 17 6.67 18.30 13.48
N GLN A 18 7.22 18.52 12.28
CA GLN A 18 7.18 19.82 11.62
C GLN A 18 5.76 20.23 11.21
N TYR A 19 4.97 19.32 10.63
CA TYR A 19 3.56 19.57 10.31
C TYR A 19 2.73 19.86 11.56
N GLU A 20 2.93 19.12 12.66
CA GLU A 20 2.26 19.36 13.94
C GLU A 20 2.61 20.72 14.55
N ALA A 21 3.88 21.12 14.50
CA ALA A 21 4.31 22.43 14.97
C ALA A 21 3.68 23.56 14.13
N ARG A 22 3.67 23.42 12.80
CA ARG A 22 3.05 24.39 11.89
C ARG A 22 1.53 24.48 12.11
N ALA A 23 0.84 23.35 12.24
CA ALA A 23 -0.60 23.31 12.51
C ALA A 23 -0.96 24.02 13.83
N ARG A 24 -0.16 23.83 14.90
CA ARG A 24 -0.35 24.53 16.17
C ARG A 24 -0.21 26.05 16.03
N ILE A 25 0.82 26.51 15.32
CA ILE A 25 1.04 27.95 15.08
C ILE A 25 -0.11 28.55 14.27
N ILE A 26 -0.52 27.89 13.19
CA ILE A 26 -1.64 28.34 12.35
C ILE A 26 -2.91 28.43 13.19
N LYS A 27 -3.22 27.41 13.99
CA LYS A 27 -4.39 27.40 14.88
C LYS A 27 -4.38 28.58 15.86
N GLU A 28 -3.25 28.89 16.48
CA GLU A 28 -3.14 30.03 17.38
C GLU A 28 -3.39 31.37 16.66
N LYS A 29 -2.80 31.55 15.47
CA LYS A 29 -2.98 32.77 14.66
C LYS A 29 -4.43 32.93 14.22
N LEU A 30 -5.07 31.84 13.82
CA LEU A 30 -6.47 31.79 13.43
C LEU A 30 -7.38 32.23 14.60
N MET A 31 -7.20 31.64 15.79
CA MET A 31 -7.96 32.04 17.00
C MET A 31 -7.79 33.52 17.35
N ARG A 32 -6.59 34.09 17.16
CA ARG A 32 -6.36 35.52 17.42
C ARG A 32 -7.08 36.40 16.40
N LEU A 33 -7.02 36.04 15.12
CA LEU A 33 -7.68 36.78 14.04
C LEU A 33 -9.20 36.74 14.19
N GLU A 34 -9.79 35.57 14.44
CA GLU A 34 -11.23 35.42 14.71
C GLU A 34 -11.68 36.33 15.85
N ARG A 35 -10.91 36.39 16.95
CA ARG A 35 -11.20 37.29 18.06
C ARG A 35 -11.16 38.75 17.67
N TYR A 36 -10.19 39.17 16.85
CA TYR A 36 -10.09 40.57 16.40
C TYR A 36 -11.22 40.93 15.47
N VAL A 37 -11.49 40.10 14.45
CA VAL A 37 -12.61 40.29 13.52
C VAL A 37 -13.93 40.36 14.28
N GLY A 38 -14.21 39.41 15.19
CA GLY A 38 -15.44 39.43 15.98
C GLY A 38 -15.56 40.63 16.93
N THR A 39 -14.44 41.21 17.37
CA THR A 39 -14.48 42.47 18.15
C THR A 39 -14.85 43.65 17.25
N LEU A 40 -14.30 43.72 16.03
CA LEU A 40 -14.61 44.76 15.06
C LEU A 40 -16.07 44.67 14.60
N GLU A 41 -16.57 43.47 14.29
CA GLU A 41 -17.98 43.23 13.97
C GLU A 41 -18.89 43.73 15.08
N LYS A 42 -18.60 43.37 16.35
CA LYS A 42 -19.39 43.83 17.49
C LYS A 42 -19.35 45.35 17.70
N ILE A 43 -18.23 46.00 17.40
CA ILE A 43 -18.14 47.47 17.45
C ILE A 43 -18.96 48.08 16.32
N ASN A 44 -18.89 47.49 15.13
CA ASN A 44 -19.64 47.91 13.96
C ASN A 44 -21.15 47.82 14.20
N ASP A 45 -21.63 46.68 14.73
CA ASP A 45 -23.04 46.46 15.05
C ASP A 45 -23.55 47.49 16.06
N LYS A 46 -22.80 47.75 17.13
CA LYS A 46 -23.14 48.77 18.12
C LYS A 46 -23.22 50.17 17.54
N TRP A 47 -22.40 50.48 16.53
CA TRP A 47 -22.47 51.77 15.86
C TRP A 47 -23.73 51.87 15.00
N LEU A 48 -24.04 50.82 14.22
CA LEU A 48 -25.27 50.74 13.44
C LEU A 48 -26.52 50.83 14.32
N GLU A 49 -26.55 50.16 15.47
CA GLU A 49 -27.64 50.27 16.45
C GLU A 49 -27.83 51.71 16.94
N ARG A 50 -26.73 52.44 17.21
CA ARG A 50 -26.79 53.84 17.65
C ARG A 50 -27.34 54.77 16.57
N ILE A 51 -26.98 54.54 15.31
CA ILE A 51 -27.52 55.29 14.17
C ILE A 51 -29.04 55.10 14.09
N GLN A 52 -29.51 53.85 14.20
CA GLN A 52 -30.94 53.51 14.16
C GLN A 52 -31.72 54.14 15.32
N LEU A 53 -31.14 54.21 16.51
CA LEU A 53 -31.77 54.78 17.71
C LEU A 53 -31.81 56.32 17.73
N ALA A 54 -31.18 57.00 16.77
CA ALA A 54 -31.10 58.46 16.69
C ALA A 54 -31.76 59.05 15.43
N PRO A 55 -33.07 58.85 15.18
CA PRO A 55 -33.74 59.23 13.92
C PRO A 55 -33.67 60.73 13.57
N LYS A 56 -33.50 61.62 14.57
CA LYS A 56 -33.33 63.06 14.34
C LYS A 56 -31.94 63.46 13.81
N LEU A 57 -30.92 62.64 14.05
CA LEU A 57 -29.53 62.87 13.65
C LEU A 57 -29.02 61.81 12.66
N GLN A 58 -29.89 60.86 12.28
CA GLN A 58 -29.56 59.67 11.50
C GLN A 58 -28.73 60.00 10.25
N LYS A 59 -29.22 60.93 9.41
CA LYS A 59 -28.52 61.31 8.18
C LYS A 59 -27.08 61.80 8.42
N LYS A 60 -26.86 62.56 9.50
CA LYS A 60 -25.54 63.09 9.86
C LYS A 60 -24.61 62.01 10.43
N GLU A 61 -25.16 61.08 11.20
CA GLU A 61 -24.39 59.93 11.72
C GLU A 61 -24.09 58.90 10.63
N GLU A 62 -24.98 58.71 9.64
CA GLU A 62 -24.77 57.88 8.45
C GLU A 62 -23.66 58.44 7.57
N GLU A 63 -23.68 59.74 7.25
CA GLU A 63 -22.61 60.42 6.48
C GLU A 63 -21.25 60.26 7.17
N LYS A 64 -21.21 60.38 8.51
CA LYS A 64 -19.98 60.20 9.30
C LYS A 64 -19.50 58.75 9.31
N TYR A 65 -20.42 57.78 9.36
CA TYR A 65 -20.10 56.38 9.27
C TYR A 65 -19.51 56.03 7.90
N GLU A 66 -20.14 56.51 6.82
CA GLU A 66 -19.66 56.32 5.44
C GLU A 66 -18.26 56.92 5.24
N GLU A 67 -18.01 58.14 5.74
CA GLU A 67 -16.69 58.78 5.72
C GLU A 67 -15.63 57.96 6.47
N THR A 68 -15.98 57.38 7.62
CA THR A 68 -15.04 56.64 8.48
C THR A 68 -14.79 55.21 7.99
N THR A 69 -15.70 54.64 7.20
CA THR A 69 -15.64 53.24 6.74
C THR A 69 -15.10 53.08 5.33
N ASN A 70 -15.12 54.13 4.50
CA ASN A 70 -14.63 54.12 3.12
C ASN A 70 -13.11 54.25 2.95
N ASP A 71 -12.34 54.44 4.03
CA ASP A 71 -10.86 54.41 3.98
C ASP A 71 -10.32 52.97 3.90
N ASP A 72 -9.10 52.78 3.37
CA ASP A 72 -8.41 51.49 3.32
C ASP A 72 -8.19 50.90 4.74
N ARG A 73 -8.19 51.76 5.77
CA ARG A 73 -8.13 51.37 7.19
C ARG A 73 -9.49 51.39 7.87
N GLY A 74 -10.57 51.56 7.11
CA GLY A 74 -11.94 51.53 7.59
C GLY A 74 -12.29 50.18 8.21
N ILE A 75 -13.19 50.20 9.19
CA ILE A 75 -13.55 49.00 9.97
C ILE A 75 -14.07 47.86 9.08
N LEU A 76 -14.82 48.19 8.02
CA LEU A 76 -15.36 47.20 7.06
C LEU A 76 -14.24 46.54 6.26
N ASN A 77 -13.28 47.32 5.77
CA ASN A 77 -12.11 46.81 5.05
C ASN A 77 -11.25 45.92 5.97
N LEU A 78 -11.04 46.31 7.22
CA LEU A 78 -10.31 45.50 8.20
C LEU A 78 -11.01 44.18 8.54
N ILE A 79 -12.35 44.19 8.65
CA ILE A 79 -13.16 42.98 8.82
C ILE A 79 -13.00 42.06 7.61
N ASN A 80 -13.18 42.59 6.39
CA ASN A 80 -13.07 41.80 5.15
C ASN A 80 -11.68 41.18 4.99
N ILE A 81 -10.62 41.98 5.15
CA ILE A 81 -9.23 41.49 5.09
C ILE A 81 -8.99 40.41 6.16
N GLY A 82 -9.49 40.62 7.38
CA GLY A 82 -9.39 39.65 8.46
C GLY A 82 -10.07 38.34 8.12
N THR A 83 -11.28 38.39 7.58
CA THR A 83 -12.06 37.22 7.15
C THR A 83 -11.37 36.45 6.03
N ASP A 84 -10.86 37.14 5.00
CA ASP A 84 -10.13 36.51 3.90
C ASP A 84 -8.85 35.78 4.38
N ILE A 85 -8.13 36.39 5.33
CA ILE A 85 -6.95 35.75 5.95
C ILE A 85 -7.37 34.53 6.77
N ILE A 86 -8.47 34.60 7.53
CA ILE A 86 -8.99 33.46 8.30
C ILE A 86 -9.34 32.30 7.36
N ILE A 87 -10.06 32.56 6.26
CA ILE A 87 -10.40 31.55 5.24
C ILE A 87 -9.13 30.91 4.68
N THR A 88 -8.18 31.73 4.24
CA THR A 88 -6.91 31.27 3.65
C THR A 88 -6.12 30.40 4.62
N LEU A 89 -5.98 30.83 5.88
CA LEU A 89 -5.28 30.07 6.90
C LEU A 89 -6.00 28.78 7.27
N SER A 90 -7.34 28.78 7.26
CA SER A 90 -8.14 27.56 7.48
C SER A 90 -7.88 26.54 6.37
N MET A 91 -7.86 26.97 5.11
CA MET A 91 -7.54 26.08 3.98
C MET A 91 -6.16 25.45 4.15
N TYR A 92 -5.13 26.24 4.45
CA TYR A 92 -3.77 25.72 4.66
C TYR A 92 -3.67 24.76 5.86
N LYS A 93 -4.45 25.01 6.93
CA LYS A 93 -4.53 24.10 8.08
C LYS A 93 -5.10 22.75 7.65
N ASP A 94 -6.20 22.76 6.90
CA ASP A 94 -6.88 21.54 6.48
C ASP A 94 -6.04 20.73 5.48
N ASP A 95 -5.34 21.41 4.57
CA ASP A 95 -4.36 20.79 3.67
C ASP A 95 -3.20 20.14 4.43
N ALA A 96 -2.67 20.82 5.46
CA ALA A 96 -1.61 20.28 6.30
C ALA A 96 -2.08 19.06 7.13
N GLU A 97 -3.31 19.10 7.67
CA GLU A 97 -3.91 17.98 8.39
C GLU A 97 -4.17 16.79 7.46
N LEU A 98 -4.60 17.04 6.22
CA LEU A 98 -4.78 16.00 5.21
C LEU A 98 -3.43 15.37 4.81
N ALA A 99 -2.39 16.19 4.62
CA ALA A 99 -1.04 15.71 4.34
C ALA A 99 -0.50 14.84 5.49
N LEU A 100 -0.70 15.25 6.74
CA LEU A 100 -0.31 14.48 7.91
C LEU A 100 -1.04 13.13 7.98
N LYS A 101 -2.35 13.10 7.72
CA LYS A 101 -3.13 11.85 7.65
C LYS A 101 -2.61 10.91 6.57
N ARG A 102 -2.26 11.42 5.38
CA ARG A 102 -1.67 10.62 4.30
C ARG A 102 -0.29 10.07 4.66
N LEU A 103 0.54 10.85 5.36
CA LEU A 103 1.85 10.39 5.82
C LEU A 103 1.73 9.26 6.84
N ILE A 104 0.83 9.41 7.82
CA ILE A 104 0.56 8.39 8.85
C ILE A 104 -0.07 7.15 8.21
N GLN A 105 -1.04 7.31 7.30
CA GLN A 105 -1.61 6.20 6.55
C GLN A 105 -0.59 5.51 5.67
N ASN A 106 0.35 6.23 5.04
CA ASN A 106 1.44 5.60 4.31
C ASN A 106 2.40 4.87 5.25
N GLU A 107 2.70 5.40 6.43
CA GLU A 107 3.44 4.69 7.50
C GLU A 107 2.71 3.40 7.90
N GLU A 108 1.40 3.46 8.18
CA GLU A 108 0.59 2.30 8.53
C GLU A 108 0.41 1.33 7.36
N SER A 109 0.33 1.82 6.11
CA SER A 109 0.24 1.03 4.89
C SER A 109 1.56 0.35 4.55
N CYS A 110 2.71 0.97 4.87
CA CYS A 110 4.01 0.31 4.79
C CYS A 110 4.33 -0.53 6.05
N LEU A 111 3.62 -0.36 7.17
CA LEU A 111 3.57 -1.31 8.28
C LEU A 111 2.57 -2.46 8.04
N THR A 112 1.61 -2.32 7.12
CA THR A 112 0.77 -3.43 6.62
C THR A 112 1.33 -4.08 5.36
N GLU A 113 2.29 -3.45 4.67
CA GLU A 113 3.20 -4.11 3.73
C GLU A 113 4.54 -4.55 4.34
N CYS A 114 4.80 -4.22 5.61
CA CYS A 114 5.49 -5.15 6.49
C CYS A 114 4.50 -6.25 6.88
N ARG A 115 4.13 -7.10 5.91
CA ARG A 115 3.97 -8.50 6.28
C ARG A 115 5.23 -8.82 7.09
N PRO A 116 5.12 -9.43 8.29
CA PRO A 116 6.31 -9.83 8.99
C PRO A 116 7.19 -10.51 7.95
N VAL A 117 8.47 -10.12 7.87
CA VAL A 117 9.47 -11.07 7.38
C VAL A 117 9.22 -12.24 8.29
N VAL A 118 8.42 -13.18 7.80
CA VAL A 118 8.11 -14.40 8.50
C VAL A 118 9.51 -14.95 8.64
N ASN A 119 10.07 -14.87 9.84
CA ASN A 119 11.00 -15.87 10.29
C ASN A 119 10.19 -17.13 10.17
N LEU A 120 10.18 -17.72 8.96
CA LEU A 120 9.52 -18.97 8.72
C LEU A 120 10.10 -19.88 9.79
N PRO A 121 9.26 -20.55 10.59
CA PRO A 121 9.76 -21.71 11.30
C PRO A 121 10.52 -22.53 10.26
N GLN A 122 11.65 -23.11 10.65
CA GLN A 122 12.26 -24.22 9.91
C GLN A 122 11.23 -25.36 9.83
N LEU A 123 10.19 -25.19 9.03
CA LEU A 123 9.31 -26.24 8.59
C LEU A 123 10.14 -26.93 7.53
N SER A 124 10.65 -28.10 7.90
CA SER A 124 11.32 -29.05 7.03
C SER A 124 10.43 -29.31 5.82
N LEU A 125 10.61 -28.51 4.76
CA LEU A 125 9.92 -28.72 3.50
C LEU A 125 10.40 -30.05 2.91
N PRO A 126 9.51 -30.79 2.23
CA PRO A 126 9.88 -32.01 1.55
C PRO A 126 11.01 -31.70 0.56
N THR A 127 12.08 -32.48 0.67
CA THR A 127 13.20 -32.42 -0.27
C THR A 127 12.70 -32.84 -1.65
N PHE A 128 12.87 -31.99 -2.65
CA PHE A 128 12.62 -32.37 -4.04
C PHE A 128 13.88 -33.04 -4.61
N SER A 129 13.83 -34.36 -4.69
CA SER A 129 14.66 -35.18 -5.57
C SER A 129 13.83 -35.58 -6.77
N ASP A 130 14.45 -35.82 -7.92
CA ASP A 130 13.91 -36.09 -9.28
C ASP A 130 12.82 -37.18 -9.44
N ASP A 131 12.06 -37.54 -8.39
CA ASP A 131 10.95 -38.47 -8.36
C ASP A 131 9.64 -37.80 -8.86
N PRO A 132 9.06 -38.29 -9.97
CA PRO A 132 7.80 -37.79 -10.50
C PRO A 132 6.61 -37.92 -9.54
N LYS A 133 6.65 -38.85 -8.58
CA LYS A 133 5.55 -39.08 -7.62
C LYS A 133 5.48 -37.96 -6.58
N THR A 134 6.63 -37.49 -6.09
CA THR A 134 6.72 -36.41 -5.11
C THR A 134 6.65 -35.02 -5.74
N CYS A 135 6.89 -34.92 -7.05
CA CYS A 135 6.79 -33.67 -7.83
C CYS A 135 5.46 -32.94 -7.67
N ARG A 136 4.33 -33.66 -7.76
CA ARG A 136 3.00 -33.04 -7.63
C ARG A 136 2.76 -32.50 -6.22
N GLU A 137 3.13 -33.28 -5.21
CA GLU A 137 2.99 -32.91 -3.80
C GLU A 137 3.89 -31.73 -3.45
N PHE A 138 5.12 -31.73 -3.95
CA PHE A 138 6.07 -30.64 -3.80
C PHE A 138 5.54 -29.34 -4.39
N TRP A 139 5.12 -29.33 -5.67
CA TRP A 139 4.62 -28.10 -6.30
C TRP A 139 3.33 -27.59 -5.66
N SER A 140 2.42 -28.47 -5.23
CA SER A 140 1.21 -28.08 -4.49
C SER A 140 1.56 -27.41 -3.14
N GLY A 141 2.50 -27.98 -2.40
CA GLY A 141 2.98 -27.41 -1.13
C GLY A 141 3.76 -26.11 -1.33
N PHE A 142 4.61 -26.03 -2.35
CA PHE A 142 5.41 -24.85 -2.68
C PHE A 142 4.53 -23.69 -3.17
N GLU A 143 3.51 -23.98 -3.98
CA GLU A 143 2.58 -22.98 -4.51
C GLU A 143 1.83 -22.28 -3.37
N THR A 144 1.35 -23.04 -2.40
CA THR A 144 0.58 -22.52 -1.26
C THR A 144 1.46 -21.86 -0.19
N SER A 145 2.63 -22.44 0.09
CA SER A 145 3.50 -22.01 1.19
C SER A 145 4.48 -20.90 0.82
N VAL A 146 4.87 -20.80 -0.45
CA VAL A 146 5.92 -19.87 -0.92
C VAL A 146 5.45 -19.01 -2.08
N HIS A 147 4.87 -19.59 -3.13
CA HIS A 147 4.53 -18.81 -4.33
C HIS A 147 3.37 -17.84 -4.10
N SER A 148 2.32 -18.29 -3.42
CA SER A 148 1.12 -17.51 -3.07
C SER A 148 1.37 -16.45 -2.00
N GLN A 149 2.54 -16.48 -1.35
CA GLN A 149 2.95 -15.47 -0.40
C GLN A 149 3.45 -14.22 -1.13
N ASN A 150 3.18 -13.03 -0.57
CA ASN A 150 3.71 -11.76 -1.05
C ASN A 150 5.18 -11.62 -0.61
N MET A 151 6.04 -12.43 -1.22
CA MET A 151 7.49 -12.45 -0.99
C MET A 151 8.21 -11.99 -2.25
N PRO A 152 9.36 -11.28 -2.14
CA PRO A 152 10.19 -10.94 -3.28
C PRO A 152 10.63 -12.18 -4.07
N ASP A 153 10.67 -12.07 -5.39
CA ASP A 153 11.07 -13.19 -6.28
C ASP A 153 12.45 -13.74 -5.96
N ILE A 154 13.38 -12.90 -5.50
CA ILE A 154 14.71 -13.33 -5.04
C ILE A 154 14.64 -14.22 -3.79
N GLN A 155 13.71 -13.96 -2.86
CA GLN A 155 13.50 -14.81 -1.69
C GLN A 155 12.85 -16.13 -2.11
N LYS A 156 11.83 -16.09 -2.96
CA LYS A 156 11.18 -17.29 -3.53
C LYS A 156 12.19 -18.17 -4.25
N LEU A 157 13.12 -17.57 -5.00
CA LEU A 157 14.19 -18.29 -5.68
C LEU A 157 15.18 -18.95 -4.71
N ASN A 158 15.61 -18.23 -3.68
CA ASN A 158 16.49 -18.80 -2.65
C ASN A 158 15.81 -19.97 -1.91
N TYR A 159 14.51 -19.85 -1.61
CA TYR A 159 13.71 -20.93 -1.04
C TYR A 159 13.60 -22.12 -1.99
N LEU A 160 13.30 -21.88 -3.26
CA LEU A 160 13.22 -22.92 -4.28
C LEU A 160 14.53 -23.71 -4.35
N ILE A 161 15.66 -23.02 -4.52
CA ILE A 161 17.00 -23.64 -4.60
C ILE A 161 17.33 -24.46 -3.34
N SER A 162 16.94 -23.98 -2.15
CA SER A 162 17.20 -24.70 -0.89
C SER A 162 16.44 -26.03 -0.77
N CYS A 163 15.35 -26.19 -1.52
CA CYS A 163 14.54 -27.42 -1.54
C CYS A 163 15.01 -28.43 -2.59
N LEU A 164 15.83 -28.01 -3.57
CA LEU A 164 16.31 -28.86 -4.65
C LEU A 164 17.52 -29.70 -4.19
N LYS A 165 17.53 -30.99 -4.53
CA LYS A 165 18.70 -31.86 -4.37
C LYS A 165 18.96 -32.66 -5.63
N GLY A 166 20.13 -33.30 -5.71
CA GLY A 166 20.47 -34.21 -6.80
C GLY A 166 20.60 -33.51 -8.15
N SER A 167 20.05 -34.10 -9.20
CA SER A 167 20.23 -33.61 -10.57
C SER A 167 19.42 -32.35 -10.86
N THR A 168 18.30 -32.15 -10.15
CA THR A 168 17.51 -30.92 -10.20
C THR A 168 18.31 -29.67 -9.79
N LEU A 169 19.12 -29.78 -8.74
CA LEU A 169 19.94 -28.66 -8.27
C LEU A 169 21.05 -28.30 -9.26
N GLN A 170 21.62 -29.30 -9.95
CA GLN A 170 22.65 -29.09 -10.97
C GLN A 170 22.09 -28.35 -12.20
N LEU A 171 20.82 -28.60 -12.55
CA LEU A 171 20.14 -27.92 -13.65
C LEU A 171 20.02 -26.41 -13.39
N VAL A 172 19.78 -26.02 -12.13
CA VAL A 172 19.56 -24.62 -11.74
C VAL A 172 20.87 -23.87 -11.47
N ARG A 173 21.99 -24.58 -11.26
CA ARG A 173 23.32 -23.96 -11.05
C ARG A 173 23.83 -23.12 -12.24
N GLY A 174 23.29 -23.33 -13.44
CA GLY A 174 23.62 -22.53 -14.62
C GLY A 174 22.97 -21.14 -14.64
N TYR A 175 22.09 -20.84 -13.70
CA TYR A 175 21.37 -19.57 -13.60
C TYR A 175 21.86 -18.75 -12.42
N ASP A 176 21.98 -17.44 -12.62
CA ASP A 176 22.33 -16.50 -11.56
C ASP A 176 21.20 -16.36 -10.54
N ARG A 177 21.55 -16.11 -9.27
CA ARG A 177 20.59 -15.85 -8.19
C ARG A 177 20.09 -14.41 -8.28
N ALA A 178 19.26 -14.17 -9.30
CA ALA A 178 18.66 -12.89 -9.60
C ALA A 178 17.12 -13.03 -9.62
N PRO A 179 16.36 -12.02 -9.18
CA PRO A 179 14.89 -12.09 -9.13
C PRO A 179 14.27 -12.37 -10.50
N GLU A 180 14.89 -11.90 -11.59
CA GLU A 180 14.46 -12.11 -12.97
C GLU A 180 14.46 -13.60 -13.34
N ASN A 181 15.36 -14.38 -12.73
CA ASN A 181 15.53 -15.79 -13.03
C ASN A 181 14.53 -16.69 -12.29
N TYR A 182 13.78 -16.17 -11.31
CA TYR A 182 12.80 -16.96 -10.55
C TYR A 182 11.77 -17.63 -11.48
N LYS A 183 11.15 -16.86 -12.36
CA LYS A 183 10.13 -17.35 -13.29
C LYS A 183 10.71 -18.34 -14.28
N ILE A 184 11.89 -18.05 -14.82
CA ILE A 184 12.60 -18.89 -15.79
C ILE A 184 12.95 -20.25 -15.18
N ILE A 185 13.52 -20.26 -13.97
CA ILE A 185 13.92 -21.48 -13.27
C ILE A 185 12.68 -22.31 -12.90
N ARG A 186 11.61 -21.66 -12.47
CA ARG A 186 10.35 -22.35 -12.17
C ARG A 186 9.77 -23.02 -13.42
N GLU A 187 9.63 -22.27 -14.52
CA GLU A 187 9.10 -22.80 -15.79
C GLU A 187 9.95 -23.96 -16.30
N LEU A 188 11.28 -23.85 -16.21
CA LEU A 188 12.21 -24.93 -16.57
C LEU A 188 11.99 -26.21 -15.75
N LEU A 189 11.76 -26.07 -14.44
CA LEU A 189 11.50 -27.20 -13.55
C LEU A 189 10.10 -27.78 -13.78
N GLU A 190 9.09 -26.95 -14.00
CA GLU A 190 7.75 -27.41 -14.39
C GLU A 190 7.76 -28.10 -15.77
N GLU A 191 8.58 -27.66 -16.72
CA GLU A 191 8.71 -28.30 -18.02
C GLU A 191 9.42 -29.67 -17.93
N LYS A 192 10.47 -29.76 -17.11
CA LYS A 192 11.25 -30.99 -16.90
C LYS A 192 10.49 -32.03 -16.09
N PHE A 193 9.79 -31.61 -15.03
CA PHE A 193 9.19 -32.50 -14.04
C PHE A 193 7.66 -32.45 -13.98
N GLY A 194 7.04 -31.39 -14.47
CA GLY A 194 5.58 -31.16 -14.50
C GLY A 194 4.89 -31.73 -15.74
N ARG A 195 5.58 -32.49 -16.60
CA ARG A 195 4.93 -33.22 -17.69
C ARG A 195 3.94 -34.26 -17.17
N VAL A 196 2.69 -33.83 -17.05
CA VAL A 196 1.48 -34.66 -16.99
C VAL A 196 1.44 -35.66 -18.17
N SER A 197 2.18 -35.41 -19.26
CA SER A 197 2.37 -36.33 -20.38
C SER A 197 3.33 -37.49 -20.10
N THR A 198 4.31 -37.36 -19.21
CA THR A 198 5.23 -38.47 -18.85
C THR A 198 4.56 -39.44 -17.88
N ILE A 199 3.79 -38.94 -16.91
CA ILE A 199 3.00 -39.80 -15.99
C ILE A 199 1.89 -40.51 -16.77
N ARG A 200 1.21 -39.81 -17.68
CA ARG A 200 0.23 -40.43 -18.58
C ARG A 200 0.89 -41.51 -19.45
N ASN A 201 2.01 -41.22 -20.11
CA ASN A 201 2.70 -42.22 -20.94
C ASN A 201 3.31 -43.36 -20.12
N LEU A 202 3.77 -43.12 -18.89
CA LEU A 202 4.23 -44.18 -17.98
C LEU A 202 3.06 -45.06 -17.52
N LEU A 203 1.94 -44.46 -17.08
CA LEU A 203 0.74 -45.20 -16.70
C LEU A 203 0.11 -45.95 -17.88
N TYR A 204 0.08 -45.36 -19.07
CA TYR A 204 -0.37 -46.03 -20.29
C TYR A 204 0.57 -47.18 -20.68
N LYS A 205 1.90 -47.01 -20.58
CA LYS A 205 2.86 -48.10 -20.82
C LYS A 205 2.72 -49.22 -19.79
N GLU A 206 2.57 -48.89 -18.51
CA GLU A 206 2.36 -49.86 -17.43
C GLU A 206 1.06 -50.65 -17.64
N LEU A 207 -0.04 -49.98 -18.01
CA LEU A 207 -1.33 -50.60 -18.34
C LEU A 207 -1.25 -51.50 -19.58
N ILE A 208 -0.54 -51.07 -20.63
CA ILE A 208 -0.35 -51.87 -21.85
C ILE A 208 0.46 -53.14 -21.53
N LEU A 209 1.55 -53.02 -20.77
CA LEU A 209 2.38 -54.17 -20.36
C LEU A 209 1.60 -55.16 -19.48
N GLN A 210 0.77 -54.68 -18.54
CA GLN A 210 -0.08 -55.56 -17.74
C GLN A 210 -1.13 -56.28 -18.61
N ASN A 211 -1.70 -55.59 -19.59
CA ASN A 211 -2.71 -56.18 -20.47
C ASN A 211 -2.11 -57.26 -21.39
N GLU A 212 -0.91 -57.04 -21.92
CA GLU A 212 -0.16 -58.06 -22.69
C GLU A 212 0.19 -59.28 -21.84
N THR A 213 0.59 -59.07 -20.58
CA THR A 213 0.92 -60.16 -19.65
C THR A 213 -0.31 -60.99 -19.29
N ILE A 214 -1.47 -60.35 -19.13
CA ILE A 214 -2.76 -60.99 -18.88
C ILE A 214 -3.21 -61.81 -20.10
N GLU A 215 -3.07 -61.28 -21.31
CA GLU A 215 -3.43 -62.01 -22.54
C GLU A 215 -2.51 -63.21 -22.80
N ILE A 216 -1.20 -63.09 -22.56
CA ILE A 216 -0.28 -64.23 -22.63
C ILE A 216 -0.68 -65.33 -21.62
N GLY A 217 -1.05 -64.95 -20.39
CA GLY A 217 -1.54 -65.88 -19.37
C GLY A 217 -2.86 -66.58 -19.77
N LYS A 218 -3.80 -65.86 -20.39
CA LYS A 218 -5.05 -66.43 -20.91
C LYS A 218 -4.81 -67.38 -22.09
N GLN A 219 -3.90 -67.03 -23.02
CA GLN A 219 -3.54 -67.87 -24.16
C GLN A 219 -2.92 -69.18 -23.70
N GLN A 220 -2.02 -69.13 -22.70
CA GLN A 220 -1.43 -70.33 -22.11
C GLN A 220 -2.48 -71.16 -21.37
N SER A 221 -3.35 -70.55 -20.57
CA SER A 221 -4.44 -71.26 -19.87
C SER A 221 -5.41 -71.97 -20.83
N LYS A 222 -5.70 -71.38 -21.99
CA LYS A 222 -6.51 -72.01 -23.03
C LYS A 222 -5.79 -73.21 -23.67
N LYS A 223 -4.49 -73.07 -23.94
CA LYS A 223 -3.65 -74.14 -24.49
C LYS A 223 -3.50 -75.34 -23.53
N TRP A 224 -3.48 -75.09 -22.22
CA TRP A 224 -3.50 -76.13 -21.19
C TRP A 224 -4.84 -76.86 -21.04
N LYS A 225 -5.95 -76.28 -21.54
CA LYS A 225 -7.29 -76.90 -21.50
C LYS A 225 -7.63 -77.68 -22.78
N GLU A 226 -6.82 -77.54 -23.84
CA GLU A 226 -6.97 -78.22 -25.13
C GLU A 226 -5.98 -79.39 -25.32
N CYS A 227 -5.08 -79.63 -24.35
CA CYS A 227 -4.26 -80.84 -24.21
C CYS A 227 -4.86 -81.77 -23.17
#